data_AF-A0A3D4Q3T7-F1
#
_entry.id   AF-A0A3D4Q3T7-F1
#
_cell.length_a   1.000
_cell.length_b   1.000
_cell.length_c   1.000
_cell.angle_alpha   90.00
_cell.angle_beta   90.00
_cell.angle_gamma   90.00
#
_symmetry.space_group_name_H-M   'P 1'
#
loop_
_entity.id
_entity.type
_entity.pdbx_description
1 polymer ?
#
loop_
_entity_poly.entity_id
_entity_poly.type
_entity_poly.pdbx_seq_one_letter_code
_entity_poly.pdbx_strand_id
1 'polypeptide(L)'
;MKITCLASTFTHEIRYFEFLRPDDGRLITAFFQVVQKPDIAIGCFDDCEEAIELINNPPVFEDTRNVMPLFQLKIPTWQFHQES
;
A
#
# COMPACT_ATOMS: atom_id res chain seq x y z
N MET A 1 -2.70 3.00 -13.94
CA MET A 1 -2.68 2.14 -12.74
C MET A 1 -3.99 1.37 -12.70
N LYS A 2 -3.92 0.06 -12.47
CA LYS A 2 -5.07 -0.82 -12.30
C LYS A 2 -5.00 -1.45 -10.91
N ILE A 3 -6.12 -1.54 -10.22
CA ILE A 3 -6.21 -2.10 -8.87
C ILE A 3 -7.19 -3.26 -8.91
N THR A 4 -6.77 -4.42 -8.42
CA THR A 4 -7.59 -5.63 -8.37
C THR A 4 -7.67 -6.12 -6.92
N CYS A 5 -8.88 -6.27 -6.37
CA CYS A 5 -9.06 -6.94 -5.08
C CYS A 5 -8.90 -8.44 -5.29
N LEU A 6 -7.86 -9.05 -4.71
CA LEU A 6 -7.60 -10.49 -4.81
C LEU A 6 -8.32 -11.28 -3.72
N ALA A 7 -8.37 -10.74 -2.50
CA ALA A 7 -9.04 -11.37 -1.37
C ALA A 7 -9.67 -10.30 -0.49
N SER A 8 -10.84 -10.59 0.07
CA SER A 8 -11.52 -9.69 1.00
C SER A 8 -12.18 -10.49 2.11
N THR A 9 -11.98 -10.04 3.34
CA THR A 9 -12.66 -10.53 4.54
C THR A 9 -13.49 -9.40 5.15
N PHE A 10 -14.09 -9.64 6.31
CA PHE A 10 -14.82 -8.59 7.05
C PHE A 10 -13.88 -7.47 7.53
N THR A 11 -12.64 -7.82 7.88
CA THR A 11 -11.68 -6.89 8.51
C THR A 11 -10.58 -6.44 7.56
N HIS A 12 -10.20 -7.24 6.56
CA HIS A 12 -9.05 -7.00 5.70
C HIS A 12 -9.35 -7.18 4.21
N GLU A 13 -8.51 -6.62 3.35
CA GLU A 13 -8.50 -6.78 1.90
C GLU A 13 -7.05 -6.87 1.41
N ILE A 14 -6.79 -7.75 0.44
CA ILE A 14 -5.54 -7.78 -0.32
C ILE A 14 -5.84 -7.21 -1.71
N ARG A 15 -5.14 -6.13 -2.05
CA ARG A 15 -5.22 -5.45 -3.34
C ARG A 15 -3.94 -5.66 -4.11
N TYR A 16 -4.06 -5.96 -5.40
CA TYR A 16 -2.94 -6.01 -6.33
C TYR A 16 -2.95 -4.76 -7.20
N PHE A 17 -1.85 -4.02 -7.15
CA PHE A 17 -1.65 -2.78 -7.89
C PHE A 17 -0.75 -3.04 -9.10
N GLU A 18 -1.25 -2.73 -10.28
CA GLU A 18 -0.50 -2.83 -11.54
C GLU A 18 -0.26 -1.43 -12.12
N PHE A 19 1.01 -1.08 -12.28
CA PHE A 19 1.42 0.14 -12.96
C PHE A 19 1.76 -0.20 -14.40
N LEU A 20 0.87 0.18 -15.31
CA LEU A 20 1.01 -0.08 -16.73
C LEU A 20 1.50 1.19 -17.44
N ARG A 21 2.38 1.02 -18.43
CA ARG A 21 2.80 2.11 -19.31
C ARG A 21 1.59 2.62 -20.12
N PRO A 22 1.37 3.95 -20.21
CA PRO A 22 0.19 4.50 -20.89
C PRO A 22 0.07 4.11 -22.36
N ASP A 23 1.18 4.03 -23.07
CA ASP A 23 1.18 3.93 -24.54
C ASP A 23 0.85 2.52 -25.06
N ASP A 24 1.32 1.48 -24.37
CA ASP A 24 1.23 0.10 -24.84
C ASP A 24 0.74 -0.90 -23.78
N GLY A 25 0.35 -0.41 -22.59
CA GLY A 25 -0.20 -1.23 -21.52
C GLY A 25 0.78 -2.23 -20.90
N ARG A 26 2.08 -2.19 -21.22
CA ARG A 26 3.05 -3.10 -20.60
C ARG A 26 3.20 -2.81 -19.11
N LEU A 27 3.31 -3.87 -18.33
CA LEU A 27 3.57 -3.77 -16.90
C LEU A 27 4.95 -3.14 -16.65
N ILE A 28 4.96 -2.06 -15.88
CA ILE A 28 6.18 -1.40 -15.37
C ILE A 28 6.54 -2.02 -14.03
N THR A 29 5.57 -2.08 -13.11
CA THR A 29 5.75 -2.64 -11.77
C THR A 29 4.41 -3.06 -11.18
N ALA A 30 4.44 -3.96 -10.21
CA ALA A 30 3.28 -4.31 -9.42
C ALA A 30 3.66 -4.61 -7.97
N PHE A 31 2.68 -4.52 -7.07
CA PHE A 31 2.83 -4.94 -5.68
C PHE A 31 1.46 -5.29 -5.08
N PHE A 32 1.49 -5.99 -3.95
CA PHE A 32 0.34 -6.33 -3.14
C PHE A 32 0.23 -5.36 -1.97
N GLN A 33 -0.98 -4.94 -1.62
CA GLN A 33 -1.25 -4.10 -0.46
C GLN A 33 -2.28 -4.77 0.43
N VAL A 34 -1.98 -4.85 1.73
CA VAL A 34 -2.94 -5.28 2.75
C VAL A 34 -3.61 -4.04 3.34
N VAL A 35 -4.94 -4.05 3.34
CA VAL A 35 -5.78 -2.96 3.82
C VAL A 35 -6.71 -3.46 4.92
N GLN A 36 -6.72 -2.80 6.08
CA GLN A 36 -7.71 -3.00 7.13
C GLN A 36 -8.92 -2.09 6.87
N LYS A 37 -10.14 -2.61 7.02
CA LYS A 37 -11.36 -1.82 6.84
C LYS A 37 -11.62 -0.92 8.07
N PRO A 38 -12.02 0.35 7.88
CA PRO A 38 -12.24 1.04 6.60
C PRO A 38 -10.95 1.67 6.05
N ASP A 39 -10.43 1.09 4.96
CA ASP A 39 -9.41 1.63 4.06
C ASP A 39 -8.05 2.09 4.66
N ILE A 40 -7.60 1.46 5.74
CA ILE A 40 -6.28 1.69 6.36
C ILE A 40 -5.25 0.78 5.71
N ALA A 41 -4.29 1.34 4.98
CA ALA A 41 -3.15 0.58 4.45
C ALA A 41 -2.21 0.12 5.59
N ILE A 42 -1.98 -1.19 5.68
CA ILE A 42 -1.15 -1.79 6.74
C ILE A 42 0.25 -2.12 6.22
N GLY A 43 0.35 -2.54 4.96
CA GLY A 43 1.63 -2.93 4.36
C GLY A 43 1.56 -3.12 2.86
N CYS A 44 2.72 -3.04 2.22
CA CYS A 44 2.92 -3.33 0.80
C CYS A 44 3.99 -4.41 0.66
N PHE A 45 3.80 -5.33 -0.28
CA PHE A 45 4.60 -6.53 -0.46
C PHE A 45 4.83 -6.81 -1.93
N ASP A 46 5.99 -7.38 -2.26
CA ASP A 46 6.27 -7.84 -3.63
C ASP A 46 5.68 -9.24 -3.88
N ASP A 47 5.44 -10.01 -2.81
CA ASP A 47 4.82 -11.34 -2.85
C ASP A 47 3.42 -11.34 -2.19
N CYS A 48 2.50 -12.10 -2.78
CA CYS A 48 1.17 -12.33 -2.25
C CYS A 48 1.20 -13.20 -0.98
N GLU A 49 2.14 -14.15 -0.88
CA GLU A 49 2.26 -15.05 0.26
C GLU A 49 2.61 -14.27 1.54
N GLU A 50 3.53 -13.30 1.45
CA GLU A 50 3.88 -12.40 2.55
C GLU A 50 2.68 -11.54 3.00
N ALA A 51 1.89 -11.06 2.04
CA ALA A 51 0.67 -10.30 2.33
C ALA A 51 -0.37 -11.15 3.08
N ILE A 52 -0.50 -12.43 2.73
CA ILE A 52 -1.38 -13.39 3.41
C ILE A 52 -0.84 -13.73 4.80
N GLU A 53 0.47 -13.90 4.95
CA GLU A 53 1.11 -14.18 6.22
C GLU A 53 0.87 -13.06 7.24
N LEU A 54 0.96 -11.78 6.82
CA LEU A 54 0.65 -10.64 7.68
C LEU A 54 -0.76 -10.71 8.27
N ILE A 55 -1.75 -11.14 7.48
CA ILE A 55 -3.15 -11.24 7.94
C ILE A 55 -3.31 -12.38 8.94
N ASN A 56 -2.66 -13.52 8.70
CA ASN A 56 -2.77 -14.70 9.55
C ASN A 56 -1.96 -14.55 10.85
N ASN A 57 -0.85 -13.83 10.80
CA ASN A 57 0.07 -13.60 11.91
C ASN A 57 0.37 -12.10 12.05
N PRO A 58 -0.61 -11.29 12.46
CA PRO A 58 -0.39 -9.87 12.63
C PRO A 58 0.73 -9.64 13.66
N PRO A 59 1.69 -8.74 13.39
CA PRO A 59 2.74 -8.44 14.36
C PRO A 59 2.08 -8.00 15.66
N VAL A 60 2.46 -8.64 16.76
CA VAL A 60 2.08 -8.18 18.09
C VAL A 60 2.84 -6.89 18.32
N PHE A 61 2.19 -5.76 18.05
CA PHE A 61 2.68 -4.48 18.52
C PHE A 61 2.58 -4.53 20.04
N GLU A 62 3.68 -4.84 20.72
CA GLU A 62 3.78 -4.55 22.15
C GLU A 62 3.44 -3.07 22.31
N ASP A 63 2.42 -2.81 23.12
CA ASP A 63 1.80 -1.50 23.36
C ASP A 63 2.83 -0.52 23.94
N THR A 64 3.72 -0.01 23.09
CA THR A 64 4.56 1.13 23.40
C THR A 64 3.66 2.34 23.35
N ARG A 65 3.32 2.88 24.52
CA ARG A 65 2.67 4.17 24.77
C ARG A 65 3.49 5.36 24.25
N ASN A 66 3.87 5.31 22.97
CA ASN A 66 4.57 6.32 22.20
C ASN A 66 4.16 6.17 20.74
N VAL A 67 2.86 6.31 20.49
CA VAL A 67 2.34 6.52 19.13
C VAL A 67 2.81 7.93 18.74
N MET A 68 3.93 8.03 18.02
CA MET A 68 4.17 9.26 17.25
C MET A 68 3.07 9.32 16.18
N PRO A 69 2.33 10.44 16.07
CA PRO A 69 1.32 10.56 15.03
C PRO A 69 2.00 10.48 13.65
N LEU A 70 1.50 9.56 12.82
CA LEU A 70 1.94 9.27 11.45
C LEU A 70 1.61 10.40 10.44
N PHE A 71 1.77 11.66 10.85
CA PHE A 71 1.57 12.84 10.02
C PHE A 71 2.77 13.79 10.04
N GLN A 72 3.96 13.28 9.73
CA GLN A 72 5.06 14.11 9.21
C GLN A 72 5.84 13.37 8.11
N LEU A 73 5.13 12.77 7.15
CA LEU A 73 5.73 12.64 5.81
C LEU A 73 5.78 14.05 5.23
N LYS A 74 6.94 14.71 5.35
CA LYS A 74 7.26 15.88 4.52
C LYS A 74 7.26 15.39 3.07
N ILE A 75 6.13 15.51 2.40
CA ILE A 75 6.07 15.40 0.95
C ILE A 75 7.01 16.49 0.43
N PRO A 76 8.10 16.17 -0.29
CA PRO A 76 8.89 17.21 -0.93
C PRO A 76 7.98 17.89 -1.95
N THR A 77 7.65 19.15 -1.71
CA THR A 77 6.99 20.00 -2.67
C THR A 77 7.92 20.17 -3.86
N TRP A 78 7.62 19.45 -4.95
CA TRP A 78 8.24 19.72 -6.25
C TRP A 78 7.78 21.11 -6.68
N GLN A 79 8.68 22.10 -6.57
CA GLN A 79 8.47 23.41 -7.15
C GLN A 79 8.62 23.28 -8.66
N PHE A 80 7.51 23.36 -9.40
CA PHE A 80 7.56 23.58 -10.84
C PHE A 80 8.14 24.97 -11.07
N HIS A 81 9.39 25.05 -11.53
CA HIS A 81 9.89 26.27 -12.17
C HIS A 81 9.23 26.37 -13.54
N GLN A 82 8.30 27.30 -13.66
CA GLN A 82 7.77 27.76 -14.92
C GLN A 82 8.80 28.75 -15.48
N GLU A 83 9.70 28.26 -16.34
CA GLU A 83 10.52 29.17 -17.15
C GLU A 83 9.62 29.86 -18.17
N SER A 84 9.66 31.19 -18.13
CA SER A 84 8.96 32.16 -18.96
C SER A 84 9.43 32.19 -20.41
#